data_AF-A0A6A5U7Y5-F1
#
_entry.id   AF-A0A6A5U7Y5-F1
#
_cell.length_a   1.000
_cell.length_b   1.000
_cell.length_c   1.000
_cell.angle_alpha   90.00
_cell.angle_beta   90.00
_cell.angle_gamma   90.00
#
_symmetry.space_group_name_H-M   'P 1'
#
loop_
_entity.id
_entity.type
_entity.pdbx_description
1 polymer ?
#
loop_
_entity_poly.entity_id
_entity_poly.type
_entity_poly.pdbx_seq_one_letter_code
_entity_poly.pdbx_strand_id
1 'polypeptide(L)'
;MTTSPPSNADLQTLAYNNLNTFFTAHQDAPVEIEILLPCFEPEDGLSMQDGPNIGIPKEILVLAFLEARARFFRALSRNQEDEVHVYSQVRSFLRKSTLMYLVGDVASA
;
A
#
# COMPACT_ATOMS: atom_id res chain seq x y z
N MET A 1 8.56 21.37 23.21
CA MET A 1 7.95 20.02 23.18
C MET A 1 8.61 19.28 22.02
N THR A 2 9.47 18.30 22.29
CA THR A 2 10.20 17.56 21.25
C THR A 2 9.41 16.31 20.88
N THR A 3 8.57 16.40 19.84
CA THR A 3 7.89 15.24 19.28
C THR A 3 8.93 14.40 18.55
N SER A 4 9.14 13.15 18.97
CA SER A 4 9.96 12.21 18.22
C SER A 4 9.44 12.08 16.79
N PRO A 5 10.32 11.89 15.79
CA PRO A 5 9.87 11.68 14.41
C PRO A 5 8.89 10.50 14.36
N PRO A 6 7.83 10.58 13.53
CA PRO A 6 6.85 9.51 13.41
C PRO A 6 7.55 8.22 13.01
N SER A 7 7.14 7.09 13.61
CA SER A 7 7.70 5.81 13.23
C SER A 7 7.25 5.44 11.81
N ASN A 8 8.00 4.55 11.14
CA ASN A 8 7.59 4.06 9.82
C ASN A 8 6.20 3.42 9.82
N ALA A 9 5.76 2.84 10.94
CA ALA A 9 4.41 2.27 11.08
C ALA A 9 3.32 3.36 11.15
N ASP A 10 3.64 4.51 11.78
CA ASP A 10 2.73 5.66 11.84
C ASP A 10 2.56 6.28 10.45
N LEU A 11 3.64 6.36 9.67
CA LEU A 11 3.60 6.85 8.29
C LEU A 11 2.81 5.91 7.36
N GLN A 12 2.95 4.59 7.52
CA GLN A 12 2.14 3.60 6.79
C GLN A 12 0.65 3.75 7.09
N THR A 13 0.29 3.90 8.37
CA THR A 13 -1.09 4.12 8.80
C THR A 13 -1.64 5.43 8.26
N LEU A 14 -0.85 6.50 8.31
CA LEU A 14 -1.23 7.82 7.82
C LEU A 14 -1.48 7.82 6.31
N ALA A 15 -0.55 7.25 5.53
CA ALA A 15 -0.66 7.11 4.08
C ALA A 15 -1.91 6.31 3.69
N TYR A 16 -2.15 5.18 4.37
CA TYR A 16 -3.37 4.40 4.13
C TYR A 16 -4.64 5.17 4.44
N ASN A 17 -4.71 5.83 5.61
CA ASN A 17 -5.91 6.55 6.02
C ASN A 17 -6.19 7.74 5.09
N ASN A 18 -5.16 8.43 4.61
CA ASN A 18 -5.30 9.50 3.61
C ASN A 18 -5.96 8.96 2.32
N LEU A 19 -5.39 7.91 1.70
CA LEU A 19 -5.95 7.33 0.48
C LEU A 19 -7.33 6.70 0.68
N ASN A 20 -7.54 5.99 1.79
CA ASN A 20 -8.83 5.39 2.10
C ASN A 20 -9.92 6.46 2.26
N THR A 21 -9.60 7.58 2.90
CA THR A 21 -10.54 8.71 3.05
C THR A 21 -10.90 9.27 1.67
N PHE A 22 -9.91 9.51 0.81
CA PHE A 22 -10.13 10.02 -0.53
C PHE A 22 -10.98 9.09 -1.39
N PHE A 23 -10.65 7.78 -1.45
CA PHE A 23 -11.41 6.81 -2.24
C PHE A 23 -12.82 6.57 -1.69
N THR A 24 -13.02 6.68 -0.37
CA THR A 24 -14.37 6.58 0.22
C THR A 24 -15.21 7.80 -0.17
N ALA A 25 -14.63 9.00 -0.16
CA ALA A 25 -15.33 10.22 -0.56
C ALA A 25 -15.72 10.23 -2.05
N HIS A 26 -15.00 9.47 -2.89
CA HIS A 26 -15.23 9.39 -4.33
C HIS A 26 -15.67 8.00 -4.79
N GLN A 27 -16.26 7.18 -3.91
CA GLN A 27 -16.62 5.78 -4.20
C GLN A 27 -17.59 5.63 -5.40
N ASP A 28 -18.40 6.66 -5.66
CA ASP A 28 -19.44 6.67 -6.69
C ASP A 28 -18.98 7.35 -8.00
N ALA A 29 -17.70 7.70 -8.11
CA ALA A 29 -17.12 8.39 -9.26
C ALA A 29 -15.84 7.70 -9.75
N PRO A 30 -15.54 7.74 -11.07
CA PRO A 30 -14.22 7.36 -11.55
C PRO A 30 -13.17 8.33 -10.98
N VAL A 31 -12.08 7.76 -10.47
CA VAL A 31 -10.95 8.49 -9.90
C VAL A 31 -9.74 8.36 -10.81
N GLU A 32 -9.05 9.46 -11.07
CA GLU A 32 -7.74 9.45 -11.74
C GLU A 32 -6.63 9.48 -10.69
N ILE A 33 -5.65 8.59 -10.85
CA ILE A 33 -4.49 8.47 -9.95
C ILE A 33 -3.24 8.79 -10.76
N GLU A 34 -2.52 9.82 -10.34
CA GLU A 34 -1.22 10.20 -10.90
C GLU A 34 -0.10 9.91 -9.90
N ILE A 35 1.01 9.34 -10.37
CA ILE A 35 2.24 9.26 -9.59
C ILE A 35 3.03 10.55 -9.77
N LEU A 36 3.17 11.31 -8.69
CA LEU A 36 3.89 12.59 -8.73
C LEU A 36 5.37 12.38 -9.00
N LEU A 37 5.91 13.21 -9.88
CA LEU A 37 7.36 13.34 -10.05
C LEU A 37 7.97 13.99 -8.79
N PRO A 38 9.27 13.75 -8.49
CA PRO A 38 9.90 14.27 -7.28
C PRO A 38 9.88 15.81 -7.12
N CYS A 39 9.64 16.56 -8.21
CA CYS A 39 9.51 18.02 -8.16
C CYS A 39 8.11 18.52 -7.75
N PHE A 40 7.12 17.62 -7.66
CA PHE A 40 5.78 17.94 -7.19
C PHE A 40 5.60 17.39 -5.78
N GLU A 41 5.89 18.25 -4.80
CA GLU A 41 5.73 17.93 -3.38
C GLU A 41 4.35 18.42 -2.89
N PRO A 42 3.50 17.51 -2.36
CA PRO A 42 2.27 17.92 -1.70
C PRO A 42 2.54 18.79 -0.46
N GLU A 43 1.68 19.77 -0.19
CA GLU A 43 1.80 20.62 1.02
C GLU A 43 1.70 19.80 2.32
N ASP A 44 0.91 18.73 2.32
CA ASP A 44 0.77 17.81 3.44
C ASP A 44 1.80 16.65 3.42
N GLY A 45 2.64 16.60 2.39
CA GLY A 45 3.59 15.51 2.14
C GLY A 45 2.96 14.16 1.76
N LEU A 46 1.63 14.09 1.59
CA LEU A 46 0.90 12.85 1.35
C LEU A 46 0.29 12.80 -0.06
N SER A 47 -0.45 13.84 -0.47
CA SER A 47 -1.20 13.82 -1.72
C SER A 47 -1.61 15.21 -2.21
N MET A 48 -1.68 15.41 -3.52
CA MET A 48 -2.32 16.57 -4.14
C MET A 48 -3.69 16.15 -4.67
N GLN A 49 -4.75 16.88 -4.33
CA GLN A 49 -6.12 16.53 -4.70
C GLN A 49 -6.77 17.65 -5.51
N ASP A 50 -7.44 17.29 -6.60
CA ASP A 50 -8.25 18.20 -7.42
C ASP A 50 -9.54 17.49 -7.86
N GLY A 51 -10.62 17.71 -7.10
CA GLY A 51 -11.88 16.99 -7.28
C GLY A 51 -11.67 15.47 -7.21
N PRO A 52 -12.10 14.69 -8.23
CA PRO A 52 -11.93 13.24 -8.27
C PRO A 52 -10.51 12.79 -8.67
N ASN A 53 -9.55 13.71 -8.84
CA ASN A 53 -8.19 13.40 -9.24
C ASN A 53 -7.25 13.47 -8.03
N ILE A 54 -6.31 12.54 -7.95
CA ILE A 54 -5.30 12.51 -6.89
C ILE A 54 -3.89 12.25 -7.44
N GLY A 55 -2.97 13.14 -7.12
CA GLY A 55 -1.54 12.97 -7.28
C GLY A 55 -0.91 12.43 -6.00
N ILE A 56 -0.16 11.32 -6.09
CA ILE A 56 0.45 10.65 -4.94
C ILE A 56 1.95 10.48 -5.19
N PRO A 57 2.83 10.87 -4.24
CA PRO A 57 4.24 10.49 -4.31
C PRO A 57 4.38 8.96 -4.25
N LYS A 58 5.31 8.40 -5.04
CA LYS A 58 5.52 6.94 -5.11
C LYS A 58 5.73 6.30 -3.73
N GLU A 59 6.46 6.97 -2.85
CA GLU A 59 6.76 6.48 -1.50
C GLU A 59 5.50 6.35 -0.63
N ILE A 60 4.62 7.35 -0.71
CA ILE A 60 3.34 7.34 0.03
C ILE A 60 2.44 6.21 -0.47
N LEU A 61 2.38 5.99 -1.79
CA LEU A 61 1.61 4.88 -2.35
C LEU A 61 2.14 3.52 -1.86
N VAL A 62 3.46 3.35 -1.78
CA VAL A 62 4.08 2.13 -1.25
C VAL A 62 3.75 1.94 0.24
N LEU A 63 3.83 3.00 1.04
CA LEU A 63 3.49 2.97 2.46
C LEU A 63 2.02 2.58 2.68
N ALA A 64 1.11 3.19 1.92
CA ALA A 64 -0.32 2.85 1.96
C ALA A 64 -0.58 1.39 1.55
N PHE A 65 0.12 0.89 0.51
CA PHE A 65 0.02 -0.50 0.09
C PHE A 65 0.48 -1.48 1.18
N LEU A 66 1.59 -1.19 1.86
CA LEU A 66 2.11 -2.05 2.92
C LEU A 66 1.11 -2.18 4.08
N GLU A 67 0.50 -1.07 4.49
CA GLU A 67 -0.55 -1.08 5.51
C GLU A 67 -1.80 -1.82 5.04
N ALA A 68 -2.28 -1.57 3.81
CA ALA A 68 -3.42 -2.27 3.23
C ALA A 68 -3.19 -3.79 3.21
N ARG A 69 -1.99 -4.21 2.80
CA ARG A 69 -1.56 -5.61 2.78
C ARG A 69 -1.54 -6.21 4.18
N ALA A 70 -1.00 -5.49 5.17
CA ALA A 70 -0.98 -5.94 6.56
C ALA A 70 -2.40 -6.12 7.12
N ARG A 71 -3.30 -5.16 6.87
CA ARG A 71 -4.72 -5.23 7.26
C ARG A 71 -5.42 -6.39 6.60
N PHE A 72 -5.21 -6.60 5.30
CA PHE A 72 -5.74 -7.73 4.56
C PHE A 72 -5.34 -9.03 5.23
N PHE A 73 -4.03 -9.30 5.39
CA PHE A 73 -3.56 -10.54 6.02
C PHE A 73 -4.05 -10.71 7.46
N ARG A 74 -4.16 -9.63 8.25
CA ARG A 74 -4.72 -9.69 9.61
C ARG A 74 -6.20 -10.07 9.59
N ALA A 75 -6.98 -9.56 8.64
CA ALA A 75 -8.38 -9.93 8.46
C ALA A 75 -8.52 -11.41 8.06
N LEU A 76 -7.64 -11.92 7.18
CA LEU A 76 -7.66 -13.35 6.81
C LEU A 76 -7.35 -14.25 8.01
N SER A 77 -6.38 -13.89 8.84
CA SER A 77 -6.06 -14.65 10.06
C SER A 77 -7.20 -14.67 11.08
N ARG A 78 -8.09 -13.66 11.06
CA ARG A 78 -9.30 -13.62 11.89
C ARG A 78 -10.42 -14.49 11.32
N ASN A 79 -10.50 -14.62 10.01
CA ASN A 79 -11.56 -15.35 9.30
C ASN A 79 -11.22 -16.83 9.03
N GLN A 80 -10.14 -17.36 9.63
CA GLN A 80 -9.73 -18.76 9.49
C GLN A 80 -10.70 -19.78 10.12
N GLU A 81 -11.80 -19.35 10.71
CA GLU A 81 -12.86 -20.27 11.15
C GLU A 81 -13.82 -20.68 10.00
N ASP A 82 -13.87 -19.97 8.85
CA ASP A 82 -14.93 -20.24 7.83
C ASP A 82 -14.52 -20.46 6.35
N GLU A 83 -13.35 -20.05 5.83
CA GLU A 83 -13.07 -20.24 4.38
C GLU A 83 -11.64 -20.66 4.02
N VAL A 84 -11.47 -21.94 3.66
CA VAL A 84 -10.15 -22.57 3.38
C VAL A 84 -9.74 -22.53 1.89
N HIS A 85 -10.60 -22.13 0.95
CA HIS A 85 -10.35 -22.45 -0.47
C HIS A 85 -9.54 -21.41 -1.28
N VAL A 86 -9.74 -20.11 -1.07
CA VAL A 86 -9.10 -19.04 -1.87
C VAL A 86 -7.59 -18.88 -1.53
N TYR A 87 -7.21 -19.20 -0.29
CA TYR A 87 -5.88 -18.89 0.27
C TYR A 87 -4.73 -19.74 -0.25
N SER A 88 -5.02 -20.92 -0.81
CA SER A 88 -3.98 -21.81 -1.37
C SER A 88 -3.33 -21.21 -2.63
N GLN A 89 -4.11 -20.50 -3.45
CA GLN A 89 -3.65 -19.99 -4.74
C GLN A 89 -2.80 -18.72 -4.60
N VAL A 90 -3.22 -17.76 -3.77
CA VAL A 90 -2.47 -16.50 -3.56
C VAL A 90 -1.15 -16.76 -2.83
N ARG A 91 -1.12 -17.65 -1.83
CA ARG A 91 0.14 -18.04 -1.15
C ARG A 91 1.09 -18.79 -2.08
N SER A 92 0.58 -19.65 -2.96
CA SER A 92 1.38 -20.35 -3.98
C SER A 92 2.02 -19.36 -4.95
N PHE A 93 1.25 -18.37 -5.42
CA PHE A 93 1.75 -17.34 -6.32
C PHE A 93 2.85 -16.48 -5.68
N LEU A 94 2.63 -15.99 -4.45
CA LEU A 94 3.61 -15.17 -3.74
C LEU A 94 4.88 -15.96 -3.38
N ARG A 95 4.79 -17.24 -2.99
CA ARG A 95 5.97 -18.08 -2.75
C ARG A 95 6.76 -18.36 -4.02
N LYS A 96 6.10 -18.54 -5.17
CA LYS A 96 6.79 -18.74 -6.45
C LYS A 96 7.53 -17.47 -6.89
N SER A 97 6.95 -16.28 -6.71
CA SER A 97 7.67 -15.02 -6.98
C SER A 97 8.87 -14.79 -6.07
N THR A 98 8.79 -15.14 -4.78
CA THR A 98 9.96 -15.03 -3.87
C THR A 98 11.07 -16.02 -4.21
N LEU A 99 10.75 -17.24 -4.65
CA LEU A 99 11.77 -18.20 -5.10
C LEU A 99 12.47 -17.75 -6.40
N MET A 100 11.75 -17.05 -7.29
CA MET A 100 12.30 -16.61 -8.57
C MET A 100 13.40 -15.55 -8.43
N TYR A 101 13.38 -14.74 -7.36
CA TYR A 101 14.44 -13.78 -7.05
C TYR A 101 15.63 -14.39 -6.31
N LEU A 102 15.48 -15.54 -5.64
CA LEU A 102 16.56 -16.20 -4.92
C LEU A 102 17.38 -17.18 -5.77
N VAL A 103 16.82 -17.65 -6.89
CA VAL A 103 17.55 -18.55 -7.83
C VAL A 103 18.32 -17.77 -8.92
N GLY A 104 18.07 -16.46 -9.06
CA GLY A 104 18.75 -15.61 -10.05
C GLY A 104 20.15 -15.13 -9.66
N ASP A 105 20.57 -15.31 -8.40
CA ASP A 105 21.82 -14.73 -7.87
C ASP A 105 22.93 -15.77 -7.57
N VAL A 106 22.74 -17.04 -7.97
CA VAL A 106 23.74 -18.11 -7.76
C VAL A 106 24.07 -18.86 -9.07
N ALA A 107 24.00 -18.17 -10.22
CA ALA A 107 24.36 -18.75 -11.52
C ALA A 107 25.35 -17.89 -12.33
N SER A 108 26.09 -16.98 -11.68
CA SER A 108 27.26 -16.31 -12.25
C SER A 108 28.39 -16.20 -11.22
N ALA A 109 29.10 -17.31 -11.02
CA ALA A 109 30.50 -17.34 -10.58
C ALA A 109 31.10 -18.72 -10.91
#